data_AF-A0A7J4P1R9-F1
#
_entry.id   AF-A0A7J4P1R9-F1
#
_cell.length_a   1.000
_cell.length_b   1.000
_cell.length_c   1.000
_cell.angle_alpha   90.00
_cell.angle_beta   90.00
_cell.angle_gamma   90.00
#
_symmetry.space_group_name_H-M   'P 1'
#
loop_
_entity.id
_entity.type
_entity.pdbx_description
1 polymer ?
#
loop_
_entity_poly.entity_id
_entity_poly.type
_entity_poly.pdbx_seq_one_letter_code
_entity_poly.pdbx_strand_id
1 'polypeptide(L)' 'MSQGRVLPRRFYERSPDVVARELLGKTLVRLLGGESLEGVVVETE' A
#
# COMPACT_ATOMS: atom_id res chain seq x y z
N MET A 1 -14.41 -8.45 2.43
CA MET A 1 -13.34 -7.85 1.61
C MET A 1 -13.50 -6.34 1.65
N SER A 2 -12.53 -5.62 2.23
CA SER A 2 -12.51 -4.15 2.10
C SER A 2 -12.28 -3.82 0.63
N GLN A 3 -13.20 -3.08 0.00
CA GLN A 3 -13.18 -2.72 -1.42
C GLN A 3 -12.10 -1.65 -1.71
N GLY A 4 -10.84 -1.98 -1.46
CA GLY A 4 -9.69 -1.10 -1.73
C GLY A 4 -9.25 -1.21 -3.18
N ARG A 5 -9.14 -0.08 -3.89
CA ARG A 5 -8.56 -0.04 -5.24
C ARG A 5 -7.04 -0.15 -5.14
N VAL A 6 -6.45 -1.11 -5.85
CA VAL A 6 -4.99 -1.24 -5.98
C VAL A 6 -4.41 0.07 -6.50
N LEU A 7 -3.35 0.55 -5.83
CA LEU A 7 -2.65 1.75 -6.24
C LEU A 7 -2.04 1.55 -7.63
N PRO A 8 -2.27 2.46 -8.59
CA PRO A 8 -1.76 2.30 -9.95
C PRO A 8 -0.25 2.50 -9.98
N ARG A 9 0.45 1.93 -10.97
CA ARG A 9 1.90 2.07 -11.16
C ARG A 9 2.41 3.52 -11.04
N ARG A 10 1.70 4.47 -11.66
CA ARG A 10 2.02 5.93 -11.58
C ARG A 10 2.09 6.50 -10.17
N PHE A 11 1.48 5.85 -9.18
CA PHE A 11 1.60 6.26 -7.77
C PHE A 11 3.05 6.10 -7.29
N TYR A 12 3.73 5.04 -7.71
CA TYR A 12 5.09 4.70 -7.31
C TYR A 12 6.16 5.39 -8.16
N GLU A 13 5.81 5.90 -9.34
CA GLU A 13 6.74 6.59 -10.27
C GLU A 13 6.98 8.07 -9.92
N ARG A 14 6.70 8.46 -8.69
CA ARG A 14 6.87 9.83 -8.18
C ARG A 14 8.14 9.92 -7.34
N SER A 15 8.49 11.13 -6.91
CA SER A 15 9.62 11.33 -5.99
C SER A 15 9.49 10.44 -4.74
N PRO A 16 10.56 9.75 -4.29
CA PRO A 16 10.49 8.83 -3.16
C PRO A 16 9.93 9.46 -1.88
N ASP A 17 10.29 10.71 -1.60
CA ASP A 17 9.82 11.44 -0.42
C ASP A 17 8.31 11.74 -0.45
N VAL A 18 7.72 11.87 -1.64
CA VAL A 18 6.27 12.01 -1.83
C VAL A 18 5.59 10.66 -1.65
N VAL A 19 6.16 9.60 -2.23
CA VAL A 19 5.62 8.23 -2.13
C VAL A 19 5.61 7.76 -0.68
N ALA A 20 6.71 7.94 0.05
CA ALA A 20 6.84 7.57 1.46
C ALA A 20 5.74 8.24 2.31
N ARG A 21 5.61 9.57 2.23
CA ARG A 21 4.58 10.32 2.96
C ARG A 21 3.16 9.86 2.65
N GLU A 22 2.87 9.56 1.38
CA GLU A 22 1.52 9.18 0.96
C GLU A 22 1.18 7.69 1.14
N LEU A 23 2.19 6.85 1.35
CA LEU A 23 2.03 5.45 1.71
C LEU A 23 1.53 5.28 3.14
N LEU A 24 1.83 6.22 4.05
CA LEU A 24 1.32 6.19 5.41
C LEU A 24 -0.22 6.11 5.42
N GLY A 25 -0.75 5.20 6.25
CA GLY A 25 -2.17 4.91 6.36
C GLY A 25 -2.76 4.08 5.22
N LYS A 26 -1.97 3.70 4.20
CA LYS A 26 -2.41 2.73 3.17
C LYS A 26 -2.37 1.31 3.73
N THR A 27 -3.15 0.41 3.15
CA THR A 27 -3.13 -1.01 3.47
C THR A 27 -2.23 -1.76 2.51
N LEU A 28 -1.20 -2.42 3.04
CA LEU A 28 -0.44 -3.45 2.34
C LEU A 28 -1.22 -4.76 2.43
N VAL A 29 -1.48 -5.38 1.27
CA VAL A 29 -2.25 -6.62 1.19
C VAL A 29 -1.37 -7.72 0.59
N ARG A 30 -1.34 -8.88 1.23
CA ARG A 30 -0.66 -10.08 0.77
C ARG A 30 -1.63 -11.27 0.72
N LEU A 31 -1.77 -11.87 -0.45
CA LEU A 31 -2.56 -13.10 -0.63
C LEU A 31 -1.67 -14.34 -0.42
N LEU A 32 -2.06 -15.23 0.50
CA LEU A 32 -1.38 -16.50 0.81
C LEU A 32 -2.41 -17.62 0.89
N GLY A 33 -2.33 -18.60 -0.02
CA GLY A 33 -3.21 -19.78 0.04
C GLY A 33 -4.71 -19.48 -0.04
N GLY A 34 -5.10 -18.35 -0.67
CA GLY A 34 -6.49 -17.91 -0.74
C GLY A 34 -6.91 -16.96 0.38
N GLU A 35 -6.11 -16.82 1.42
CA GLU A 35 -6.32 -15.87 2.52
C GLU A 35 -5.63 -14.53 2.24
N SER A 36 -6.19 -13.45 2.78
CA SER A 36 -5.61 -12.10 2.73
C SER A 36 -5.00 -11.72 4.08
N LEU A 37 -3.71 -11.42 4.09
CA LEU A 37 -3.04 -10.71 5.18
C LEU A 37 -3.03 -9.21 4.86
N GLU A 38 -3.47 -8.41 5.82
CA GLU A 38 -3.57 -6.96 5.67
C GLU A 38 -2.77 -6.27 6.79
N GLY A 39 -2.04 -5.21 6.44
CA GLY A 39 -1.32 -4.37 7.40
C GLY A 39 -1.40 -2.91 7.00
N VAL A 40 -1.64 -2.03 7.97
CA VAL A 40 -1.59 -0.58 7.74
C VAL A 40 -0.14 -0.13 7.77
N VAL A 41 0.28 0.62 6.75
CA VAL A 41 1.61 1.24 6.72
C VAL A 41 1.64 2.37 7.74
N VAL A 42 2.43 2.18 8.81
CA VAL A 42 2.58 3.15 9.90
C VAL A 42 3.90 3.94 9.83
N GLU A 43 4.84 3.45 9.04
CA GLU A 43 6.19 4.01 8.92
C GLU A 43 6.72 3.74 7.50
N THR A 44 7.57 4.65 7.01
CA THR A 44 8.25 4.60 5.71
C THR A 44 9.59 5.33 5.80
N GLU A 45 10.59 4.85 5.07
CA GLU A 45 11.90 5.51 4.87
C GLU A 45 12.13 5.85 3.40
#